data_AF-A0ABD7TVC3-F1
#
_entry.id   AF-A0ABD7TVC3-F1
#
_cell.length_a   1.000
_cell.length_b   1.000
_cell.length_c   1.000
_cell.angle_alpha   90.00
_cell.angle_beta   90.00
_cell.angle_gamma   90.00
#
_symmetry.space_group_name_H-M   'P 1'
#
loop_
_entity.id
_entity.type
_entity.pdbx_description
1 polymer ?
#
loop_
_entity_poly.entity_id
_entity_poly.type
_entity_poly.pdbx_seq_one_letter_code
_entity_poly.pdbx_strand_id
1 'polypeptide(L)'
;MKVSNESSQEFEHQFHNHSLHRTQLNPKKRRSWISFILTLIALVLSAIAAYHMYFNTLFKMNFIDQTVNYQQFKTVIQELGHQSLIDTRDLESNLNILLTMIHVFFILVFINIVLSILILVFNRTLIKLLNVVIAICATLIPIAILFMIREAAKALASKFSHYLGNVEPSALLTEANGLHNAIIFSSIATLLYFISLFFRNRRPKL
;
A
#
# COMPACT_ATOMS: atom_id res chain seq x y z
N MET A 1 -73.43 37.52 28.29
CA MET A 1 -72.81 36.79 27.17
C MET A 1 -71.54 36.15 27.71
N LYS A 2 -71.54 34.83 27.96
CA LYS A 2 -70.44 34.11 28.62
C LYS A 2 -69.56 33.57 27.50
N VAL A 3 -68.40 34.19 27.26
CA VAL A 3 -67.44 33.71 26.24
C VAL A 3 -66.88 32.38 26.76
N SER A 4 -67.12 31.31 26.01
CA SER A 4 -66.73 29.95 26.32
C SER A 4 -65.20 29.83 26.35
N ASN A 5 -64.67 29.40 27.49
CA ASN A 5 -63.23 29.15 27.74
C ASN A 5 -62.70 27.91 27.00
N GLU A 6 -63.55 27.24 26.21
CA GLU A 6 -63.24 25.98 25.51
C GLU A 6 -62.24 26.18 24.37
N SER A 7 -62.31 27.30 23.65
CA SER A 7 -61.41 27.58 22.51
C SER A 7 -59.95 27.78 22.94
N SER A 8 -59.71 28.22 24.18
CA SER A 8 -58.37 28.39 24.73
C SER A 8 -57.74 27.07 25.19
N GLN A 9 -58.56 26.12 25.64
CA GLN A 9 -58.09 24.79 26.02
C GLN A 9 -57.74 23.93 24.81
N GLU A 10 -58.50 24.02 23.71
CA GLU A 10 -58.17 23.32 22.45
C GLU A 10 -56.86 23.82 21.82
N PHE A 11 -56.58 25.12 21.89
CA PHE A 11 -55.34 25.69 21.37
C PHE A 11 -54.12 25.16 22.15
N GLU A 12 -54.17 25.15 23.48
CA GLU A 12 -53.12 24.61 24.35
C GLU A 12 -52.91 23.09 24.14
N HIS A 13 -53.99 22.33 23.90
CA HIS A 13 -53.91 20.89 23.62
C HIS A 13 -53.25 20.56 22.26
N GLN A 14 -53.35 21.44 21.26
CA GLN A 14 -52.66 21.26 19.97
C GLN A 14 -51.12 21.34 20.09
N PHE A 15 -50.60 22.18 21.00
CA PHE A 15 -49.15 22.29 21.23
C PHE A 15 -48.59 21.18 22.12
N HIS A 16 -49.40 20.54 22.96
CA HIS A 16 -48.96 19.41 23.79
C HIS A 16 -48.84 18.10 23.01
N ASN A 17 -49.61 17.90 21.94
CA ASN A 17 -49.61 16.65 21.17
C ASN A 17 -48.68 16.64 19.95
N HIS A 18 -48.13 17.80 19.55
CA HIS A 18 -47.02 17.82 18.61
C HIS A 18 -45.73 17.97 19.39
N SER A 19 -45.02 16.85 19.59
CA SER A 19 -43.61 16.90 19.93
C SER A 19 -42.94 17.78 18.88
N LEU A 20 -42.54 18.99 19.28
CA LEU A 20 -41.79 19.90 18.43
C LEU A 20 -40.68 19.07 17.79
N HIS A 21 -40.77 18.88 16.47
CA HIS A 21 -39.71 18.29 15.66
C HIS A 21 -38.55 19.30 15.67
N ARG A 22 -37.90 19.44 16.84
CA ARG A 22 -36.63 20.12 16.96
C ARG A 22 -35.72 19.29 16.09
N THR A 23 -35.39 19.82 14.92
CA THR A 23 -34.41 19.25 14.00
C THR A 23 -33.26 18.78 14.87
N GLN A 24 -33.15 17.46 15.06
CA GLN A 24 -32.02 16.89 15.77
C GLN A 24 -30.83 17.21 14.89
N LEU A 25 -30.19 18.35 15.14
CA LEU A 25 -28.94 18.75 14.54
C LEU A 25 -27.96 17.65 14.94
N ASN A 26 -27.88 16.60 14.13
CA ASN A 26 -27.01 15.45 14.35
C ASN A 26 -25.63 16.04 14.63
N PRO A 27 -25.15 15.98 15.88
CA PRO A 27 -23.97 16.73 16.24
C PRO A 27 -22.82 16.20 15.39
N LYS A 28 -22.14 17.11 14.68
CA LYS A 28 -21.13 16.79 13.67
C LYS A 28 -20.15 15.78 14.26
N LYS A 29 -20.06 14.59 13.64
CA LYS A 29 -19.24 13.49 14.17
C LYS A 29 -17.81 13.98 14.36
N ARG A 30 -17.29 13.92 15.59
CA ARG A 30 -15.93 14.38 15.90
C ARG A 30 -14.94 13.45 15.19
N ARG A 31 -13.97 14.04 14.47
CA ARG A 31 -12.94 13.27 13.77
C ARG A 31 -12.09 12.50 14.79
N SER A 32 -11.82 11.22 14.49
CA SER A 32 -10.85 10.45 15.28
C SER A 32 -9.43 10.91 14.92
N TRP A 33 -8.79 11.63 15.83
CA TRP A 33 -7.40 12.09 15.69
C TRP A 33 -6.41 10.92 15.58
N ILE A 34 -6.68 9.82 16.28
CA ILE A 34 -5.86 8.62 16.22
C ILE A 34 -5.84 8.05 14.79
N SER A 35 -7.01 7.89 14.17
CA SER A 35 -7.09 7.42 12.78
C SER A 35 -6.35 8.34 11.81
N PHE A 36 -6.40 9.65 12.04
CA PHE A 36 -5.75 10.63 11.20
C PHE A 36 -4.22 10.45 11.27
N ILE A 37 -3.67 10.41 12.49
CA ILE A 37 -2.22 10.22 12.72
C ILE A 37 -1.74 8.90 12.14
N LEU A 38 -2.47 7.80 12.38
CA LEU A 38 -2.10 6.48 11.83
C LEU A 38 -2.07 6.49 10.29
N THR A 39 -3.05 7.12 9.65
CA THR A 39 -3.11 7.22 8.17
C THR A 39 -1.96 8.09 7.65
N LEU A 40 -1.60 9.16 8.35
CA LEU A 40 -0.49 10.05 7.98
C LEU A 40 0.86 9.32 8.07
N ILE A 41 1.11 8.60 9.16
CA ILE A 41 2.33 7.80 9.33
C ILE A 41 2.40 6.71 8.25
N ALA A 42 1.29 5.99 8.03
CA ALA A 42 1.22 4.96 6.99
C ALA A 42 1.51 5.51 5.59
N LEU A 43 1.01 6.70 5.26
CA LEU A 43 1.29 7.39 4.00
C LEU A 43 2.79 7.66 3.82
N VAL A 44 3.45 8.18 4.86
CA VAL A 44 4.90 8.45 4.82
C VAL A 44 5.68 7.16 4.64
N LEU A 45 5.29 6.08 5.33
CA LEU A 45 5.94 4.77 5.20
C LEU A 45 5.76 4.15 3.81
N SER A 46 4.58 4.28 3.19
CA SER A 46 4.35 3.86 1.80
C SER A 46 5.26 4.61 0.83
N ALA A 47 5.45 5.92 1.01
CA ALA A 47 6.35 6.71 0.20
C ALA A 47 7.82 6.31 0.39
N ILE A 48 8.24 6.03 1.63
CA ILE A 48 9.59 5.54 1.94
C ILE A 48 9.81 4.15 1.30
N ALA A 49 8.82 3.26 1.32
CA ALA A 49 8.91 1.96 0.66
C ALA A 49 9.13 2.10 -0.86
N ALA A 50 8.38 3.00 -1.52
CA ALA A 50 8.61 3.30 -2.94
C ALA A 50 9.99 3.91 -3.20
N TYR A 51 10.43 4.83 -2.34
CA TYR A 51 11.77 5.41 -2.44
C TYR A 51 12.86 4.34 -2.41
N HIS A 52 12.79 3.41 -1.45
CA HIS A 52 13.75 2.31 -1.36
C HIS A 52 13.74 1.42 -2.60
N MET A 53 12.56 1.09 -3.14
CA MET A 53 12.49 0.25 -4.32
C MET A 53 12.99 0.94 -5.60
N TYR A 54 12.95 2.28 -5.65
CA TYR A 54 13.39 3.05 -6.80
C TYR A 54 14.89 3.36 -6.79
N PHE A 55 15.41 3.84 -5.64
CA PHE A 55 16.77 4.36 -5.55
C PHE A 55 17.79 3.37 -5.02
N ASN A 56 17.38 2.45 -4.14
CA ASN A 56 18.33 1.51 -3.57
C ASN A 56 18.58 0.31 -4.49
N THR A 57 19.68 -0.36 -4.20
CA THR A 57 20.03 -1.63 -4.81
C THR A 57 18.96 -2.66 -4.46
N LEU A 58 18.49 -3.37 -5.49
CA LEU A 58 17.45 -4.40 -5.38
C LEU A 58 18.09 -5.76 -5.15
N PHE A 59 19.20 -6.02 -5.81
CA PHE A 59 20.02 -7.22 -5.64
C PHE A 59 21.49 -6.91 -5.95
N LYS A 60 22.38 -7.72 -5.38
CA LYS A 60 23.81 -7.67 -5.63
C LYS A 60 24.26 -8.99 -6.26
N MET A 61 24.95 -8.88 -7.38
CA MET A 61 25.63 -9.99 -8.04
C MET A 61 27.03 -10.09 -7.46
N ASN A 62 27.22 -10.98 -6.47
CA ASN A 62 28.47 -11.08 -5.72
C ASN A 62 29.64 -11.60 -6.58
N PHE A 63 29.35 -12.27 -7.70
CA PHE A 63 30.38 -12.79 -8.60
C PHE A 63 31.05 -11.73 -9.49
N ILE A 64 30.38 -10.60 -9.77
CA ILE A 64 30.95 -9.46 -10.53
C ILE A 64 31.06 -8.19 -9.65
N ASP A 65 30.77 -8.31 -8.34
CA ASP A 65 30.63 -7.19 -7.41
C ASP A 65 29.73 -6.04 -7.93
N GLN A 66 28.77 -6.39 -8.79
CA GLN A 66 27.85 -5.42 -9.37
C GLN A 66 26.57 -5.35 -8.55
N THR A 67 26.21 -4.12 -8.19
CA THR A 67 24.90 -3.85 -7.60
C THR A 67 23.94 -3.43 -8.70
N VAL A 68 22.70 -3.91 -8.61
CA VAL A 68 21.67 -3.60 -9.60
C VAL A 68 20.54 -2.85 -8.89
N ASN A 69 20.43 -1.56 -9.21
CA ASN A 69 19.26 -0.75 -8.88
C ASN A 69 18.22 -0.82 -10.00
N TYR A 70 17.06 -0.20 -9.79
CA TYR A 70 15.97 -0.20 -10.77
C TYR A 70 16.38 0.32 -12.16
N GLN A 71 17.17 1.40 -12.22
CA GLN A 71 17.61 1.99 -13.49
C GLN A 71 18.54 1.06 -14.26
N GLN A 72 19.53 0.48 -13.57
CA GLN A 72 20.45 -0.49 -14.16
C GLN A 72 19.72 -1.74 -14.62
N PHE A 73 18.73 -2.21 -13.84
CA PHE A 73 17.90 -3.35 -14.22
C PHE A 73 17.14 -3.09 -15.53
N LYS A 74 16.56 -1.90 -15.67
CA LYS A 74 15.87 -1.47 -16.89
C LYS A 74 16.82 -1.44 -18.10
N THR A 75 18.01 -0.87 -17.93
CA THR A 75 19.02 -0.77 -19.00
C THR A 75 19.50 -2.16 -19.45
N VAL A 76 19.78 -3.08 -18.52
CA VAL A 76 20.22 -4.44 -18.85
C VAL A 76 19.17 -5.18 -19.68
N ILE A 77 17.89 -5.06 -19.34
CA ILE A 77 16.80 -5.68 -20.12
C ILE A 77 16.73 -5.09 -21.54
N GLN A 78 16.84 -3.76 -21.66
CA GLN A 78 16.81 -3.09 -22.96
C GLN A 78 17.99 -3.50 -23.85
N GLU A 79 19.20 -3.59 -23.29
CA GLU A 79 20.38 -4.01 -24.03
C GLU A 79 20.32 -5.48 -24.47
N LEU A 80 19.77 -6.37 -23.64
CA LEU A 80 19.55 -7.77 -23.99
C LEU A 80 18.54 -7.95 -25.14
N GLY A 81 17.46 -7.15 -25.16
CA GLY A 81 16.48 -7.18 -26.26
C GLY A 81 17.03 -6.71 -27.61
N HIS A 82 18.16 -6.00 -27.62
CA HIS A 82 18.83 -5.53 -28.83
C HIS A 82 19.95 -6.46 -29.33
N GLN A 83 20.41 -7.43 -28.53
CA GLN A 83 21.43 -8.40 -28.94
C GLN A 83 20.79 -9.65 -29.57
N SER A 84 20.73 -9.68 -30.89
CA SER A 84 20.12 -10.76 -31.70
C SER A 84 20.93 -12.06 -31.82
N LEU A 85 22.07 -12.18 -31.12
CA LEU A 85 23.06 -13.24 -31.36
C LEU A 85 22.95 -14.46 -30.44
N ILE A 86 22.18 -14.39 -29.36
CA ILE A 86 21.98 -15.49 -28.40
C ILE A 86 20.48 -15.65 -28.18
N ASP A 87 19.95 -16.88 -28.21
CA ASP A 87 18.53 -17.16 -27.95
C ASP A 87 18.22 -16.91 -26.47
N THR A 88 17.95 -15.64 -26.13
CA THR A 88 17.69 -15.16 -24.77
C THR A 88 16.21 -14.92 -24.50
N ARG A 89 15.32 -15.34 -25.40
CA ARG A 89 13.87 -15.04 -25.33
C ARG A 89 13.22 -15.42 -24.01
N ASP A 90 13.53 -16.59 -23.47
CA ASP A 90 13.00 -17.04 -22.17
C ASP A 90 13.53 -16.22 -21.00
N LEU A 91 14.80 -15.78 -21.08
CA LEU A 91 15.41 -14.93 -20.06
C LEU A 91 14.85 -13.51 -20.12
N GLU A 92 14.76 -12.93 -21.31
CA GLU A 92 14.17 -11.62 -21.55
C GLU A 92 12.71 -11.56 -21.07
N SER A 93 11.91 -12.58 -21.38
CA SER A 93 10.53 -12.70 -20.94
C SER A 93 10.40 -12.72 -19.41
N ASN A 94 11.22 -13.53 -18.72
CA ASN A 94 11.21 -13.59 -17.25
C ASN A 94 11.66 -12.28 -16.59
N LEU A 95 12.67 -11.61 -17.17
CA LEU A 95 13.13 -10.31 -16.68
C LEU A 95 12.08 -9.21 -16.94
N ASN A 96 11.38 -9.24 -18.07
CA ASN A 96 10.27 -8.34 -18.37
C ASN A 96 9.09 -8.53 -17.40
N ILE A 97 8.81 -9.77 -16.98
CA ILE A 97 7.81 -10.04 -15.93
C ILE A 97 8.24 -9.38 -14.62
N LEU A 98 9.50 -9.52 -14.21
CA LEU A 98 10.02 -8.89 -12.99
C LEU A 98 9.96 -7.36 -13.05
N LEU A 99 10.35 -6.77 -14.20
CA LEU A 99 10.26 -5.33 -14.44
C LEU A 99 8.81 -4.85 -14.37
N THR A 100 7.87 -5.63 -14.92
CA THR A 100 6.44 -5.33 -14.88
C THR A 100 5.92 -5.35 -13.44
N MET A 101 6.34 -6.32 -12.62
CA MET A 101 5.97 -6.34 -11.19
C MET A 101 6.43 -5.09 -10.46
N ILE A 102 7.66 -4.62 -10.73
CA ILE A 102 8.18 -3.37 -10.16
C ILE A 102 7.32 -2.16 -10.57
N HIS A 103 6.91 -2.07 -11.84
CA HIS A 103 6.02 -1.00 -12.30
C HIS A 103 4.64 -1.06 -11.64
N VAL A 104 4.04 -2.24 -11.56
CA VAL A 104 2.75 -2.45 -10.90
C VAL A 104 2.82 -2.04 -9.44
N PHE A 105 3.92 -2.34 -8.74
CA PHE A 105 4.14 -1.88 -7.37
C PHE A 105 4.11 -0.35 -7.27
N PHE A 106 4.83 0.37 -8.13
CA PHE A 106 4.82 1.84 -8.09
C PHE A 106 3.42 2.42 -8.35
N ILE A 107 2.68 1.84 -9.28
CA ILE A 107 1.28 2.23 -9.55
C ILE A 107 0.41 2.00 -8.31
N LEU A 108 0.50 0.83 -7.67
CA LEU A 108 -0.28 0.52 -6.47
C LEU A 108 0.07 1.44 -5.30
N VAL A 109 1.36 1.73 -5.08
CA VAL A 109 1.79 2.67 -4.03
C VAL A 109 1.31 4.09 -4.33
N PHE A 110 1.37 4.52 -5.59
CA PHE A 110 0.83 5.83 -6.00
C PHE A 110 -0.66 5.93 -5.72
N ILE A 111 -1.46 4.94 -6.12
CA ILE A 111 -2.90 4.89 -5.83
C ILE A 111 -3.13 4.85 -4.31
N ASN A 112 -2.33 4.09 -3.56
CA ASN A 112 -2.41 4.03 -2.10
C ASN A 112 -2.16 5.40 -1.45
N ILE A 113 -1.18 6.16 -1.93
CA ILE A 113 -0.90 7.52 -1.44
C ILE A 113 -2.06 8.46 -1.76
N VAL A 114 -2.57 8.43 -2.99
CA VAL A 114 -3.72 9.26 -3.40
C VAL A 114 -4.93 8.96 -2.51
N LEU A 115 -5.29 7.68 -2.35
CA LEU A 115 -6.39 7.27 -1.48
C LEU A 115 -6.15 7.67 -0.02
N SER A 116 -4.93 7.60 0.47
CA SER A 116 -4.56 8.05 1.81
C SER A 116 -4.82 9.54 2.01
N ILE A 117 -4.49 10.38 1.02
CA ILE A 117 -4.82 11.81 1.03
C ILE A 117 -6.35 12.00 1.06
N LEU A 118 -7.11 11.26 0.24
CA LEU A 118 -8.57 11.30 0.28
C LEU A 118 -9.13 10.86 1.65
N ILE A 119 -8.49 9.89 2.32
CA ILE A 119 -8.87 9.47 3.68
C ILE A 119 -8.62 10.59 4.69
N LEU A 120 -7.50 11.31 4.60
CA LEU A 120 -7.23 12.45 5.48
C LEU A 120 -8.26 13.57 5.31
N VAL A 121 -8.72 13.81 4.07
CA VAL A 121 -9.75 14.83 3.78
C VAL A 121 -11.16 14.37 4.18
N PHE A 122 -11.60 13.19 3.75
CA PHE A 122 -12.99 12.75 3.85
C PHE A 122 -13.28 11.74 4.98
N ASN A 123 -12.27 10.99 5.43
CA ASN A 123 -12.35 9.94 6.45
C ASN A 123 -13.52 8.95 6.26
N ARG A 124 -13.79 8.54 5.00
CA ARG A 124 -14.85 7.60 4.64
C ARG A 124 -14.34 6.16 4.78
N THR A 125 -15.11 5.30 5.45
CA THR A 125 -14.76 3.89 5.68
C THR A 125 -14.55 3.09 4.39
N LEU A 126 -15.34 3.34 3.34
CA LEU A 126 -15.16 2.68 2.05
C LEU A 126 -13.79 2.98 1.42
N ILE A 127 -13.36 4.24 1.47
CA ILE A 127 -12.05 4.66 0.94
C ILE A 127 -10.92 4.00 1.74
N LYS A 128 -11.05 3.92 3.08
CA LYS A 128 -10.09 3.22 3.92
C LYS A 128 -9.99 1.73 3.60
N LEU A 129 -11.13 1.07 3.43
CA LEU A 129 -11.17 -0.35 3.12
C LEU A 129 -10.49 -0.63 1.78
N LEU A 130 -10.83 0.14 0.74
CA LEU A 130 -10.19 0.06 -0.57
C LEU A 130 -8.67 0.29 -0.46
N ASN A 131 -8.26 1.30 0.32
CA ASN A 131 -6.85 1.61 0.50
C ASN A 131 -6.07 0.48 1.20
N VAL A 132 -6.68 -0.22 2.16
CA VAL A 132 -6.09 -1.39 2.82
C VAL A 132 -5.90 -2.53 1.85
N VAL A 133 -6.89 -2.83 1.00
CA VAL A 133 -6.76 -3.87 -0.02
C VAL A 133 -5.60 -3.57 -0.97
N ILE A 134 -5.51 -2.34 -1.45
CA ILE A 134 -4.40 -1.90 -2.32
C ILE A 134 -3.06 -1.98 -1.60
N ALA A 135 -3.00 -1.60 -0.31
CA ALA A 135 -1.79 -1.70 0.50
C ALA A 135 -1.32 -3.15 0.64
N ILE A 136 -2.24 -4.09 0.89
CA ILE A 136 -1.92 -5.53 0.96
C ILE A 136 -1.34 -6.00 -0.38
N CYS A 137 -2.01 -5.68 -1.50
CA CYS A 137 -1.51 -6.04 -2.83
C CYS A 137 -0.12 -5.46 -3.10
N ALA A 138 0.11 -4.20 -2.72
CA ALA A 138 1.42 -3.54 -2.87
C ALA A 138 2.50 -4.23 -2.01
N THR A 139 2.20 -4.63 -0.78
CA THR A 139 3.14 -5.33 0.11
C THR A 139 3.55 -6.71 -0.42
N LEU A 140 2.65 -7.41 -1.11
CA LEU A 140 2.94 -8.75 -1.65
C LEU A 140 3.97 -8.74 -2.79
N ILE A 141 4.07 -7.65 -3.56
CA ILE A 141 4.98 -7.57 -4.71
C ILE A 141 6.46 -7.65 -4.32
N PRO A 142 7.01 -6.82 -3.41
CA PRO A 142 8.41 -6.93 -3.04
C PRO A 142 8.74 -8.28 -2.37
N ILE A 143 7.76 -8.91 -1.71
CA ILE A 143 7.90 -10.30 -1.21
C ILE A 143 8.00 -11.30 -2.37
N ALA A 144 7.19 -11.15 -3.42
CA ALA A 144 7.26 -12.00 -4.61
C ALA A 144 8.59 -11.82 -5.36
N ILE A 145 9.07 -10.58 -5.49
CA ILE A 145 10.39 -10.26 -6.07
C ILE A 145 11.50 -10.94 -5.27
N LEU A 146 11.43 -10.88 -3.94
CA LEU A 146 12.38 -11.56 -3.05
C LEU A 146 12.45 -13.06 -3.34
N PHE A 147 11.28 -13.70 -3.42
CA PHE A 147 11.18 -15.13 -3.73
C PHE A 147 11.80 -15.46 -5.10
N MET A 148 11.52 -14.65 -6.13
CA MET A 148 12.10 -14.85 -7.47
C MET A 148 13.62 -14.71 -7.47
N ILE A 149 14.19 -13.74 -6.74
CA ILE A 149 15.64 -13.57 -6.65
C ILE A 149 16.28 -14.80 -6.00
N ARG A 150 15.70 -15.34 -4.92
CA ARG A 150 16.20 -16.57 -4.28
C ARG A 150 16.16 -17.76 -5.24
N GLU A 151 15.08 -17.91 -5.98
CA GLU A 151 14.92 -19.05 -6.88
C GLU A 151 15.88 -18.94 -8.08
N ALA A 152 16.07 -17.73 -8.61
CA ALA A 152 17.09 -17.46 -9.62
C ALA A 152 18.51 -17.76 -9.10
N ALA A 153 18.82 -17.39 -7.85
CA ALA A 153 20.10 -17.69 -7.22
C ALA A 153 20.35 -19.20 -7.10
N LYS A 154 19.34 -19.98 -6.68
CA LYS A 154 19.44 -21.46 -6.62
C LYS A 154 19.60 -22.08 -7.99
N ALA A 155 18.83 -21.62 -8.98
CA ALA A 155 18.92 -22.10 -10.35
C ALA A 155 20.31 -21.85 -10.92
N LEU A 156 20.89 -20.66 -10.71
CA LEU A 156 22.26 -20.35 -11.11
C LEU A 156 23.28 -21.22 -10.37
N ALA A 157 23.17 -21.35 -9.05
CA ALA A 157 24.05 -22.23 -8.25
C ALA A 157 24.05 -23.67 -8.77
N SER A 158 22.88 -24.21 -9.11
CA SER A 158 22.74 -25.57 -9.65
C SER A 158 23.37 -25.74 -11.04
N LYS A 159 23.36 -24.69 -11.87
CA LYS A 159 23.99 -24.71 -13.20
C LYS A 159 25.51 -24.56 -13.10
N PHE A 160 25.98 -23.70 -12.20
CA PHE A 160 27.40 -23.48 -11.95
C PHE A 160 28.05 -24.61 -11.15
N SER A 161 27.28 -25.42 -10.42
CA SER A 161 27.84 -26.53 -9.65
C SER A 161 28.59 -27.55 -10.51
N HIS A 162 28.19 -27.66 -11.78
CA HIS A 162 28.84 -28.51 -12.77
C HIS A 162 30.22 -27.98 -13.19
N TYR A 163 30.46 -26.66 -13.10
CA TYR A 163 31.67 -26.00 -13.59
C TYR A 163 32.61 -25.50 -12.48
N LEU A 164 32.07 -25.13 -11.32
CA LEU A 164 32.79 -24.47 -10.24
C LEU A 164 32.76 -25.25 -8.90
N GLY A 165 32.15 -26.44 -8.87
CA GLY A 165 31.92 -27.20 -7.63
C GLY A 165 30.73 -26.64 -6.83
N ASN A 166 30.51 -27.11 -5.59
CA ASN A 166 29.33 -26.73 -4.81
C ASN A 166 29.37 -25.22 -4.44
N VAL A 167 28.72 -24.36 -5.24
CA VAL A 167 28.66 -22.91 -5.00
C VAL A 167 27.38 -22.57 -4.23
N GLU A 168 27.51 -21.84 -3.13
CA GLU A 168 26.37 -21.39 -2.35
C GLU A 168 25.57 -20.31 -3.11
N PRO A 169 24.22 -20.36 -3.15
CA PRO A 169 23.41 -19.37 -3.87
C PRO A 169 23.67 -17.91 -3.46
N SER A 170 23.99 -17.69 -2.18
CA SER A 170 24.38 -16.40 -1.60
C SER A 170 25.72 -15.87 -2.12
N ALA A 171 26.59 -16.73 -2.64
CA ALA A 171 27.83 -16.30 -3.29
C ALA A 171 27.59 -15.74 -4.71
N LEU A 172 26.43 -16.01 -5.31
CA LEU A 172 26.09 -15.58 -6.67
C LEU A 172 25.18 -14.36 -6.66
N LEU A 173 24.07 -14.43 -5.93
CA LEU A 173 23.06 -13.38 -5.84
C LEU A 173 22.65 -13.20 -4.39
N THR A 174 22.78 -11.96 -3.91
CA THR A 174 22.29 -11.56 -2.60
C THR A 174 21.21 -10.51 -2.70
N GLU A 175 20.23 -10.66 -1.83
CA GLU A 175 19.18 -9.69 -1.61
C GLU A 175 19.82 -8.43 -1.04
N ALA A 176 19.43 -7.28 -1.57
CA ALA A 176 19.95 -6.02 -1.10
C ALA A 176 18.99 -5.36 -0.09
N ASN A 177 19.54 -4.51 0.77
CA ASN A 177 18.79 -3.82 1.82
C ASN A 177 17.59 -3.01 1.28
N GLY A 178 17.63 -2.56 0.02
CA GLY A 178 16.51 -1.85 -0.61
C GLY A 178 15.22 -2.67 -0.61
N LEU A 179 15.30 -3.96 -0.96
CA LEU A 179 14.13 -4.84 -1.05
C LEU A 179 13.59 -5.19 0.34
N HIS A 180 14.47 -5.54 1.28
CA HIS A 180 14.07 -5.80 2.67
C HIS A 180 13.40 -4.58 3.33
N ASN A 181 13.98 -3.39 3.15
CA ASN A 181 13.41 -2.15 3.68
C ASN A 181 12.03 -1.87 3.07
N ALA A 182 11.87 -2.06 1.75
CA ALA A 182 10.57 -1.91 1.10
C ALA A 182 9.52 -2.87 1.68
N ILE A 183 9.88 -4.12 1.98
CA ILE A 183 8.98 -5.10 2.63
C ILE A 183 8.60 -4.61 4.04
N ILE A 184 9.57 -4.21 4.85
CA ILE A 184 9.35 -3.78 6.23
C ILE A 184 8.43 -2.55 6.26
N PHE A 185 8.78 -1.50 5.51
CA PHE A 185 8.02 -0.25 5.51
C PHE A 185 6.61 -0.43 4.93
N SER A 186 6.45 -1.17 3.83
CA SER A 186 5.12 -1.45 3.27
C SER A 186 4.27 -2.32 4.20
N SER A 187 4.86 -3.30 4.90
CA SER A 187 4.13 -4.14 5.86
C SER A 187 3.62 -3.33 7.06
N ILE A 188 4.48 -2.47 7.62
CA ILE A 188 4.09 -1.57 8.72
C ILE A 188 3.01 -0.59 8.24
N ALA A 189 3.16 0.01 7.05
CA ALA A 189 2.15 0.89 6.47
C ALA A 189 0.80 0.18 6.34
N THR A 190 0.79 -1.03 5.78
CA THR A 190 -0.42 -1.87 5.62
C THR A 190 -1.08 -2.15 6.98
N LEU A 191 -0.30 -2.52 7.99
CA LEU A 191 -0.82 -2.75 9.35
C LEU A 191 -1.43 -1.49 9.94
N LEU A 192 -0.79 -0.33 9.79
CA LEU A 192 -1.33 0.94 10.27
C LEU A 192 -2.62 1.34 9.55
N TYR A 193 -2.70 1.15 8.23
CA TYR A 193 -3.95 1.36 7.49
C TYR A 193 -5.06 0.43 7.99
N PHE A 194 -4.73 -0.83 8.26
CA PHE A 194 -5.69 -1.80 8.80
C PHE A 194 -6.20 -1.37 10.19
N ILE A 195 -5.28 -1.03 11.11
CA ILE A 195 -5.65 -0.56 12.46
C ILE A 195 -6.48 0.74 12.38
N SER A 196 -6.19 1.62 11.42
CA SER A 196 -6.94 2.87 11.22
C SER A 196 -8.43 2.67 10.88
N LEU A 197 -8.83 1.47 10.41
CA LEU A 197 -10.23 1.14 10.13
C LEU A 197 -11.08 1.13 11.40
N PHE A 198 -10.53 0.65 12.52
CA PHE A 198 -11.25 0.50 13.78
C PHE A 198 -11.50 1.86 14.47
N PHE A 199 -10.72 2.88 14.13
CA PHE A 199 -10.88 4.22 14.68
C PHE A 199 -11.86 5.06 13.85
N ARG A 200 -13.16 4.81 14.06
CA ARG A 200 -14.26 5.56 13.41
C ARG A 200 -14.57 6.88 14.14
N ASN A 201 -15.09 7.87 13.40
CA ASN A 201 -15.65 9.08 14.02
C ASN A 201 -16.80 8.70 14.96
N ARG A 202 -16.66 9.07 16.24
CA ARG A 202 -17.68 8.86 17.26
C ARG A 202 -18.75 9.95 17.16
N ARG A 203 -20.01 9.58 17.35
CA ARG A 203 -21.07 10.57 17.64
C ARG A 203 -20.76 11.10 19.05
N PRO A 204 -20.77 12.43 19.27
CA PRO A 204 -20.63 12.93 20.63
C PRO A 204 -21.78 12.37 21.47
N LYS A 205 -21.45 11.90 22.68
CA LYS A 205 -22.47 11.55 23.67
C LYS A 205 -23.12 12.87 24.10
N LEU A 206 -24.43 12.99 23.86
CA LEU A 206 -25.26 14.08 24.36
C LEU A 206 -25.34 13.98 25.89
#